data_AF-A0A6P5ZVS7-F1
#
_entry.id   AF-A0A6P5ZVS7-F1
#
_cell.length_a   1.000
_cell.length_b   1.000
_cell.length_c   1.000
_cell.angle_alpha   90.00
_cell.angle_beta   90.00
_cell.angle_gamma   90.00
#
_symmetry.space_group_name_H-M   'P 1'
#
loop_
_entity.id
_entity.type
_entity.pdbx_description
1 polymer ?
#
loop_
_entity_poly.entity_id
_entity_poly.type
_entity_poly.pdbx_seq_one_letter_code
_entity_poly.pdbx_strand_id
1 'polypeptide(L)'
;MDKNMLAGLEGLPEEDKIRMSAMIDHLQLRDSLRMYNSLVERCFTDCVDNFTRKTLQKQEETCVTRCAEKFLKHSMRVGLRFAELNSQAATQD
;
A
#
# COMPACT_ATOMS: atom_id res chain seq x y z
N MET A 1 8.69 -0.28 -9.91
CA MET A 1 9.33 0.87 -9.26
C MET A 1 9.29 2.01 -10.27
N ASP A 2 8.46 3.02 -10.01
CA ASP A 2 8.18 4.10 -10.95
C ASP A 2 9.39 5.02 -11.11
N LYS A 3 9.82 5.23 -12.36
CA LYS A 3 10.94 6.12 -12.74
C LYS A 3 10.73 7.57 -12.30
N ASN A 4 9.48 8.01 -12.09
CA ASN A 4 9.16 9.37 -11.65
C ASN A 4 9.55 9.70 -10.21
N MET A 5 9.66 8.72 -9.31
CA MET A 5 10.12 8.98 -7.93
C MET A 5 11.62 9.31 -7.88
N LEU A 6 12.39 8.90 -8.89
CA LEU A 6 13.84 9.12 -8.97
C LEU A 6 14.21 10.40 -9.74
N ALA A 7 13.25 11.08 -10.38
CA ALA A 7 13.50 12.29 -11.17
C ALA A 7 14.04 13.46 -10.32
N GLY A 8 13.75 13.48 -9.01
CA GLY A 8 14.29 14.47 -8.07
C GLY A 8 15.72 14.17 -7.58
N LEU A 9 16.29 12.99 -7.91
CA LEU A 9 17.61 12.55 -7.42
C LEU A 9 18.75 12.84 -8.40
N GLU A 10 18.45 13.24 -9.64
CA GLU A 10 19.45 13.43 -10.69
C GLU A 10 20.43 14.59 -10.40
N GLY A 11 20.05 15.55 -9.55
CA GLY A 11 20.88 16.70 -9.18
C GLY A 11 21.71 16.57 -7.89
N LEU A 12 21.65 15.43 -7.19
CA LEU A 12 22.30 15.27 -5.88
C LEU A 12 23.70 14.62 -5.98
N PRO A 13 24.59 14.90 -5.01
CA PRO A 13 25.83 14.14 -4.83
C PRO A 13 25.57 12.63 -4.69
N GLU A 14 26.47 11.80 -5.19
CA GLU A 14 26.28 10.34 -5.23
C GLU A 14 26.13 9.72 -3.82
N GLU A 15 26.80 10.28 -2.82
CA GLU A 15 26.64 9.88 -1.42
C GLU A 15 25.21 10.11 -0.89
N ASP A 16 24.59 11.22 -1.29
CA ASP A 16 23.23 11.57 -0.87
C ASP A 16 22.19 10.69 -1.58
N LYS A 17 22.43 10.32 -2.84
CA LYS A 17 21.58 9.35 -3.55
C LYS A 17 21.55 8.00 -2.85
N ILE A 18 22.71 7.50 -2.41
CA ILE A 18 22.80 6.21 -1.70
C ILE A 18 22.06 6.30 -0.35
N ARG A 19 22.26 7.37 0.41
CA ARG A 19 21.54 7.62 1.69
C ARG A 19 20.04 7.69 1.48
N MET A 20 19.59 8.41 0.44
CA MET A 20 18.19 8.54 0.10
C MET A 20 17.57 7.22 -0.35
N SER A 21 18.26 6.42 -1.17
CA SER A 21 17.78 5.10 -1.57
C SER A 21 17.54 4.20 -0.36
N ALA A 22 18.49 4.14 0.59
CA ALA A 22 18.32 3.36 1.80
C ALA A 22 17.15 3.84 2.67
N MET A 23 16.93 5.16 2.75
CA MET A 23 15.75 5.73 3.43
C MET A 23 14.44 5.36 2.72
N ILE A 24 14.41 5.40 1.39
CA ILE A 24 13.24 5.01 0.59
C ILE A 24 12.90 3.54 0.82
N ASP A 25 13.89 2.64 0.80
CA ASP A 25 13.67 1.21 1.05
C ASP A 25 13.09 0.97 2.44
N HIS A 26 13.62 1.65 3.46
CA HIS A 26 13.10 1.58 4.82
C HIS A 26 11.65 2.10 4.92
N LEU A 27 11.34 3.20 4.24
CA LEU A 27 9.98 3.74 4.18
C LEU A 27 9.01 2.77 3.49
N GLN A 28 9.42 2.15 2.38
CA GLN A 28 8.60 1.16 1.68
C GLN A 28 8.26 -0.05 2.56
N LEU A 29 9.23 -0.57 3.32
CA LEU A 29 9.00 -1.66 4.26
C LEU A 29 8.00 -1.26 5.35
N ARG A 30 8.21 -0.08 5.96
CA ARG A 30 7.32 0.44 7.00
C ARG A 30 5.88 0.61 6.50
N ASP A 31 5.73 1.17 5.31
CA ASP A 31 4.41 1.42 4.73
C ASP A 31 3.73 0.10 4.30
N SER A 32 4.50 -0.90 3.87
CA SER A 32 4.00 -2.26 3.60
C SER A 32 3.41 -2.91 4.86
N LEU A 33 4.10 -2.79 6.00
CA LEU A 33 3.60 -3.31 7.29
C LEU A 33 2.36 -2.56 7.77
N ARG A 34 2.32 -1.24 7.59
CA ARG A 34 1.12 -0.44 7.90
C ARG A 34 -0.07 -0.88 7.05
N MET A 35 0.14 -1.09 5.75
CA MET A 35 -0.90 -1.58 4.84
C MET A 35 -1.40 -2.96 5.28
N TYR A 36 -0.49 -3.88 5.64
CA TYR A 36 -0.85 -5.20 6.15
C TYR A 36 -1.74 -5.12 7.40
N ASN A 37 -1.33 -4.34 8.40
CA ASN A 37 -2.12 -4.20 9.64
C ASN A 37 -3.50 -3.59 9.36
N SER A 38 -3.56 -2.58 8.50
CA SER A 38 -4.83 -1.93 8.11
C SER A 38 -5.76 -2.91 7.38
N LEU A 39 -5.19 -3.77 6.52
CA LEU A 39 -5.95 -4.80 5.81
C LEU A 39 -6.52 -5.83 6.78
N VAL A 40 -5.71 -6.31 7.74
CA VAL A 40 -6.13 -7.29 8.74
C VAL A 40 -7.28 -6.73 9.58
N GLU A 41 -7.15 -5.51 10.10
CA GLU A 41 -8.19 -4.85 10.90
C GLU A 41 -9.49 -4.67 10.10
N ARG A 42 -9.38 -4.23 8.85
CA ARG A 42 -10.51 -4.04 7.94
C ARG A 42 -11.28 -5.33 7.72
N CYS A 43 -10.58 -6.39 7.29
CA CYS A 43 -11.25 -7.65 6.97
C CYS A 43 -11.78 -8.35 8.21
N PHE A 44 -11.13 -8.20 9.36
CA PHE A 44 -11.69 -8.69 10.62
C PHE A 44 -13.01 -7.98 10.94
N THR A 45 -13.02 -6.64 10.91
CA THR A 45 -14.20 -5.83 11.23
C THR A 45 -15.36 -6.07 10.25
N ASP A 46 -15.07 -6.23 8.96
CA ASP A 46 -16.08 -6.37 7.92
C ASP A 46 -16.62 -7.82 7.78
N CYS A 47 -15.85 -8.84 8.17
CA CYS A 47 -16.18 -10.25 7.88
C CYS A 47 -16.34 -11.17 9.11
N VAL A 48 -15.82 -10.81 10.28
CA VAL A 48 -15.87 -11.66 11.48
C VAL A 48 -16.92 -11.10 12.43
N ASP A 49 -18.13 -11.62 12.34
CA ASP A 49 -19.30 -11.16 13.08
C ASP A 49 -19.85 -12.20 14.08
N ASN A 50 -19.34 -13.43 14.04
CA ASN A 50 -19.84 -14.53 14.86
C ASN A 50 -18.81 -15.03 15.88
N PHE A 51 -19.04 -14.70 17.15
CA PHE A 51 -18.12 -15.02 18.26
C PHE A 51 -18.50 -16.29 19.05
N THR A 52 -19.24 -17.22 18.44
CA THR A 52 -19.63 -18.48 19.13
C THR A 52 -18.53 -19.54 19.17
N ARG A 53 -17.48 -19.41 18.33
CA ARG A 53 -16.36 -20.36 18.23
C ARG A 53 -15.03 -19.62 18.10
N LYS A 54 -13.93 -20.31 18.42
CA LYS A 54 -12.56 -19.78 18.27
C LYS A 54 -12.02 -19.84 16.85
N THR A 55 -12.69 -20.59 15.97
CA THR A 55 -12.29 -20.82 14.57
C THR A 55 -13.25 -20.09 13.65
N LEU A 56 -12.75 -19.57 12.54
CA LEU A 56 -13.57 -18.98 11.50
C LEU A 56 -14.52 -20.02 10.90
N GLN A 57 -15.72 -19.57 10.56
CA GLN A 57 -16.66 -20.33 9.75
C GLN A 57 -16.30 -20.21 8.28
N LYS A 58 -16.74 -21.19 7.47
CA LYS A 58 -16.50 -21.20 6.02
C LYS A 58 -16.95 -19.92 5.29
N GLN A 59 -18.02 -19.29 5.78
CA GLN A 59 -18.51 -18.01 5.25
C GLN A 59 -17.54 -16.87 5.56
N GLU A 60 -17.07 -16.76 6.80
CA GLU A 60 -16.08 -15.77 7.24
C GLU A 60 -14.75 -15.95 6.50
N GLU A 61 -14.26 -17.19 6.35
CA GLU A 61 -13.05 -17.50 5.56
C GLU A 61 -13.16 -17.02 4.10
N THR A 62 -14.31 -17.29 3.48
CA THR A 62 -14.60 -16.84 2.10
C THR A 62 -14.66 -15.31 2.04
N CYS A 63 -15.27 -14.66 3.03
CA CYS A 63 -15.36 -13.21 3.12
C CYS A 63 -13.97 -12.57 3.27
N VAL A 64 -13.15 -13.04 4.22
CA VAL A 64 -11.80 -12.52 4.46
C VAL A 64 -10.92 -12.65 3.21
N THR A 65 -11.00 -13.78 2.51
CA THR A 65 -10.27 -13.99 1.25
C THR A 65 -10.68 -12.96 0.19
N ARG A 66 -11.98 -12.76 0.00
CA ARG A 66 -12.51 -11.76 -0.95
C ARG A 66 -12.19 -10.32 -0.53
N CYS A 67 -12.24 -10.03 0.76
CA CYS A 67 -11.89 -8.73 1.33
C CYS A 67 -10.44 -8.38 1.03
N ALA A 68 -9.51 -9.30 1.29
CA ALA A 68 -8.10 -9.12 1.00
C ALA A 68 -7.83 -8.90 -0.50
N GLU A 69 -8.39 -9.76 -1.36
CA GLU A 69 -8.25 -9.61 -2.80
C GLU A 69 -8.80 -8.26 -3.30
N LYS A 70 -9.99 -7.88 -2.83
CA LYS A 70 -10.63 -6.62 -3.20
C LYS A 70 -9.82 -5.42 -2.73
N PHE A 71 -9.34 -5.43 -1.49
CA PHE A 71 -8.55 -4.35 -0.92
C PHE A 71 -7.24 -4.17 -1.69
N LEU A 72 -6.49 -5.25 -1.97
CA LEU A 72 -5.23 -5.15 -2.71
C LEU A 72 -5.45 -4.62 -4.13
N LYS A 73 -6.45 -5.14 -4.86
CA LYS A 73 -6.81 -4.63 -6.19
C LYS A 73 -7.23 -3.15 -6.15
N HIS A 74 -7.98 -2.76 -5.13
CA HIS A 74 -8.39 -1.38 -4.93
C HIS A 74 -7.18 -0.47 -4.65
N SER A 75 -6.32 -0.83 -3.71
CA SER A 75 -5.11 -0.09 -3.35
C SER A 75 -4.18 0.09 -4.55
N MET A 76 -3.98 -0.95 -5.37
CA MET A 76 -3.20 -0.85 -6.61
C MET A 76 -3.82 0.13 -7.60
N ARG A 77 -5.15 0.08 -7.78
CA ARG A 77 -5.85 0.97 -8.71
C ARG A 77 -5.84 2.41 -8.24
N VAL A 78 -6.01 2.66 -6.93
CA VAL A 78 -5.90 3.99 -6.34
C VAL A 78 -4.48 4.51 -6.51
N GLY A 79 -3.45 3.69 -6.24
CA GLY A 79 -2.06 4.06 -6.45
C GLY A 79 -1.76 4.49 -7.89
N LEU A 80 -2.25 3.75 -8.87
CA LEU A 80 -2.11 4.12 -10.28
C LEU A 80 -2.75 5.48 -10.59
N ARG A 81 -3.99 5.70 -10.16
CA ARG A 81 -4.71 6.97 -10.40
C ARG A 81 -4.08 8.14 -9.65
N PHE A 82 -3.58 7.90 -8.45
CA PHE A 82 -2.84 8.89 -7.68
C PHE A 82 -1.58 9.33 -8.42
N ALA A 83 -0.79 8.38 -8.96
CA ALA A 83 0.39 8.69 -9.75
C ALA A 83 0.06 9.47 -11.04
N GLU A 84 -1.00 9.08 -11.75
CA GLU A 84 -1.50 9.80 -12.93
C GLU A 84 -1.91 11.25 -12.63
N LEU A 85 -2.59 11.49 -11.51
CA LEU A 85 -3.01 12.83 -11.11
C LEU A 85 -1.84 13.67 -10.60
N ASN A 86 -0.93 13.06 -9.84
CA ASN A 86 0.24 13.76 -9.31
C ASN A 86 1.21 14.19 -10.42
N SER A 87 1.34 13.42 -11.50
CA SER A 87 2.14 13.83 -12.67
C SER A 87 1.50 14.98 -13.46
N GLN A 88 0.17 15.09 -13.48
CA GLN A 88 -0.55 16.20 -14.11
C GLN A 88 -0.55 17.47 -13.22
N ALA A 89 -0.67 17.31 -11.90
CA ALA A 89 -0.62 18.41 -10.95
C ALA A 89 0.74 19.15 -10.96
N ALA A 90 1.83 18.45 -11.27
CA ALA A 90 3.17 19.05 -11.42
C ALA A 90 3.31 19.99 -12.64
N THR A 91 2.29 20.13 -13.50
CA THR A 91 2.29 21.03 -14.67
C THR A 91 1.43 22.30 -14.51
N GLN A 92 0.93 22.60 -13.32
CA GLN A 92 0.32 23.90 -13.01
C GLN A 92 1.32 24.79 -12.26
N ASP A 93 2.30 25.31 -12.99
CA ASP A 93 2.98 26.62 -12.80
C ASP A 93 3.79 26.96 -14.06
#